data_AF-A0A497G6D7-F1
#
_entry.id   AF-A0A497G6D7-F1
#
_cell.length_a   1.000
_cell.length_b   1.000
_cell.length_c   1.000
_cell.angle_alpha   90.00
_cell.angle_beta   90.00
_cell.angle_gamma   90.00
#
_symmetry.space_group_name_H-M   'P 1'
#
loop_
_entity.id
_entity.type
_entity.pdbx_description
1 polymer ?
#
loop_
_entity_poly.entity_id
_entity_poly.type
_entity_poly.pdbx_seq_one_letter_code
_entity_poly.pdbx_strand_id
1 'polypeptide(L)'
;MIRKNVEAIIGLLEKQTQIYRKMLDLSAEQRDQMSNPDKVNELLLQKASLVKEIEKADLSLSEFKEKWNKDKGIFNSDEQNEISRRFEEIGSLLRSLLEIEQECIMKAEQAKQENKKEMKKVNIGKKALGSYSRRSASRKSKFMDKRG
;
A
#
# COMPACT_ATOMS: atom_id res chain seq x y z
N MET A 1 7.06 -34.56 -23.00
CA MET A 1 5.97 -33.97 -22.19
C MET A 1 6.51 -33.22 -20.98
N ILE A 2 7.44 -33.83 -20.23
CA ILE A 2 8.04 -33.26 -19.01
C ILE A 2 8.75 -31.90 -19.21
N ARG A 3 9.60 -31.75 -20.24
CA ARG A 3 10.28 -30.46 -20.53
C ARG A 3 9.31 -29.28 -20.73
N LYS A 4 8.17 -29.53 -21.40
CA LYS A 4 7.13 -28.51 -21.58
C LYS A 4 6.50 -28.05 -20.26
N ASN A 5 6.44 -28.93 -19.26
CA ASN A 5 5.92 -28.58 -17.94
C ASN A 5 6.93 -27.73 -17.14
N VAL A 6 8.23 -27.99 -17.28
CA VAL A 6 9.30 -27.20 -16.65
C VAL A 6 9.32 -25.78 -17.21
N GLU A 7 9.34 -25.65 -18.53
CA GLU A 7 9.33 -24.35 -19.21
C GLU A 7 8.08 -23.53 -18.81
N ALA A 8 6.93 -24.19 -18.69
CA ALA A 8 5.70 -23.54 -18.23
C ALA A 8 5.82 -23.03 -16.78
N ILE A 9 6.40 -23.82 -15.87
CA ILE A 9 6.61 -23.40 -14.47
C ILE A 9 7.59 -22.22 -14.41
N ILE A 10 8.72 -22.31 -15.10
CA ILE A 10 9.70 -21.22 -15.15
C ILE A 10 9.06 -19.95 -15.69
N GLY A 11 8.27 -20.04 -16.77
CA GLY A 11 7.54 -18.90 -17.32
C GLY A 11 6.52 -18.29 -16.36
N LEU A 12 5.82 -19.12 -15.56
CA LEU A 12 4.90 -18.64 -14.52
C LEU A 12 5.66 -17.93 -13.39
N LEU A 13 6.77 -18.50 -12.92
CA LEU A 13 7.61 -17.90 -11.87
C LEU A 13 8.24 -16.59 -12.34
N GLU A 14 8.66 -16.51 -13.61
CA GLU A 14 9.17 -15.28 -14.21
C GLU A 14 8.08 -14.20 -14.27
N LYS A 15 6.88 -14.55 -14.73
CA LYS A 15 5.74 -13.63 -14.73
C LYS A 15 5.43 -13.14 -13.31
N GLN A 16 5.43 -14.03 -12.33
CA GLN A 16 5.18 -13.67 -10.93
C GLN A 16 6.28 -12.74 -10.39
N THR A 17 7.54 -13.02 -10.71
CA THR A 17 8.69 -12.16 -10.37
C THR A 17 8.52 -10.76 -10.95
N GLN A 18 8.11 -10.64 -12.21
CA GLN A 18 7.85 -9.33 -12.83
C GLN A 18 6.72 -8.56 -12.15
N ILE A 19 5.65 -9.25 -11.75
CA ILE A 19 4.54 -8.62 -11.02
C ILE A 19 5.02 -8.10 -9.66
N TYR A 20 5.79 -8.88 -8.91
CA TYR A 20 6.35 -8.44 -7.62
C TYR A 20 7.33 -7.28 -7.76
N ARG A 21 8.16 -7.24 -8.80
CA ARG A 21 9.03 -6.08 -9.08
C ARG A 21 8.22 -4.82 -9.33
N LYS A 22 7.18 -4.90 -10.18
CA LYS A 22 6.28 -3.75 -10.41
C LYS A 22 5.58 -3.31 -9.13
N MET A 23 5.14 -4.25 -8.30
CA MET A 23 4.52 -3.93 -7.01
C MET A 23 5.50 -3.19 -6.09
N LEU A 24 6.77 -3.63 -6.05
CA LEU A 24 7.83 -2.98 -5.30
C LEU A 24 8.09 -1.54 -5.78
N ASP A 25 8.14 -1.33 -7.10
CA ASP A 25 8.32 -0.01 -7.69
C ASP A 25 7.16 0.94 -7.32
N LEU A 26 5.91 0.46 -7.41
CA LEU A 26 4.74 1.24 -6.99
C LEU A 26 4.73 1.54 -5.49
N SER A 27 5.20 0.61 -4.66
CA SER A 27 5.33 0.80 -3.22
C SER A 27 6.39 1.84 -2.88
N ALA A 28 7.52 1.83 -3.59
CA ALA A 28 8.55 2.86 -3.46
C ALA A 28 8.03 4.23 -3.91
N GLU A 29 7.32 4.29 -5.05
CA GLU A 29 6.70 5.53 -5.52
C GLU A 29 5.65 6.04 -4.53
N GLN A 30 4.82 5.17 -3.96
CA GLN A 30 3.84 5.52 -2.93
C GLN A 30 4.52 6.14 -1.71
N ARG A 31 5.61 5.53 -1.23
CA ARG A 31 6.40 6.02 -0.09
C ARG A 31 6.91 7.45 -0.32
N ASP A 32 7.29 7.76 -1.55
CA ASP A 32 7.86 9.05 -1.94
C ASP A 32 6.75 10.09 -2.21
N GLN A 33 5.55 9.65 -2.62
CA GLN A 33 4.39 10.49 -2.92
C GLN A 33 3.39 10.60 -1.75
N MET A 34 3.75 10.18 -0.52
CA MET A 34 2.84 10.17 0.64
C MET A 34 2.17 11.52 0.97
N SER A 35 2.75 12.65 0.53
CA SER A 35 2.19 13.98 0.70
C SER A 35 1.16 14.37 -0.37
N ASN A 36 0.97 13.56 -1.42
CA ASN A 36 0.04 13.78 -2.51
C ASN A 36 -1.08 12.72 -2.50
N PRO A 37 -2.25 13.03 -1.89
CA PRO A 37 -3.34 12.07 -1.73
C PRO A 37 -3.88 11.51 -3.05
N ASP A 38 -3.93 12.34 -4.09
CA ASP A 38 -4.45 11.93 -5.40
C ASP A 38 -3.52 10.90 -6.05
N LYS A 39 -2.21 11.14 -5.97
CA LYS A 39 -1.21 10.19 -6.48
C LYS A 39 -1.19 8.89 -5.68
N VAL A 40 -1.30 8.97 -4.36
CA VAL A 40 -1.41 7.77 -3.50
C VAL A 40 -2.63 6.93 -3.88
N ASN A 41 -3.78 7.55 -4.12
CA ASN A 41 -4.99 6.83 -4.55
C ASN A 41 -4.82 6.16 -5.91
N GLU A 42 -4.19 6.83 -6.88
CA GLU A 42 -3.86 6.25 -8.18
C GLU A 42 -2.98 5.00 -8.02
N LEU A 43 -1.92 5.10 -7.22
CA LEU A 43 -0.98 4.00 -6.96
C LEU A 43 -1.67 2.82 -6.27
N LEU A 44 -2.57 3.07 -5.31
CA LEU A 44 -3.35 2.01 -4.66
C LEU A 44 -4.25 1.26 -5.65
N LEU A 45 -4.86 1.94 -6.63
CA LEU A 45 -5.65 1.29 -7.67
C LEU A 45 -4.79 0.40 -8.58
N GLN A 46 -3.59 0.87 -8.95
CA GLN A 46 -2.64 0.08 -9.73
C GLN A 46 -2.18 -1.16 -8.96
N LYS A 47 -1.82 -1.00 -7.68
CA LYS A 47 -1.45 -2.11 -6.78
C LYS A 47 -2.58 -3.13 -6.62
N ALA A 48 -3.84 -2.67 -6.52
CA ALA A 48 -5.00 -3.57 -6.47
C ALA A 48 -5.17 -4.41 -7.75
N SER A 49 -4.82 -3.86 -8.92
CA SER A 49 -4.78 -4.63 -10.17
C SER A 49 -3.70 -5.70 -10.12
N LEU A 50 -2.49 -5.36 -9.65
CA LEU A 50 -1.39 -6.32 -9.53
C LEU A 50 -1.69 -7.45 -8.54
N VAL A 51 -2.38 -7.17 -7.43
CA VAL A 51 -2.83 -8.22 -6.49
C VAL A 51 -3.71 -9.25 -7.19
N LYS A 52 -4.65 -8.81 -8.03
CA LYS A 52 -5.49 -9.73 -8.82
C LYS A 52 -4.67 -10.54 -9.83
N GLU A 53 -3.60 -9.98 -10.36
CA GLU A 53 -2.69 -10.72 -11.24
C GLU A 53 -1.86 -11.76 -10.48
N ILE A 54 -1.42 -11.45 -9.25
CA ILE A 54 -0.74 -12.40 -8.35
C ILE A 54 -1.68 -13.56 -8.03
N GLU A 55 -2.92 -13.28 -7.63
CA GLU A 55 -3.91 -14.32 -7.32
C GLU A 55 -4.14 -15.29 -8.50
N LYS A 56 -4.21 -14.75 -9.72
CA LYS A 56 -4.32 -15.57 -10.94
C LYS A 56 -3.06 -16.41 -11.20
N ALA A 57 -1.87 -15.84 -10.97
CA ALA A 57 -0.61 -16.55 -11.11
C ALA A 57 -0.48 -17.67 -10.07
N ASP A 58 -0.89 -17.43 -8.84
CA ASP A 58 -0.86 -18.41 -7.75
C ASP A 58 -1.84 -19.56 -7.99
N LEU A 59 -3.04 -19.27 -8.50
CA LEU A 59 -3.99 -20.30 -8.95
C LEU A 59 -3.38 -21.16 -10.06
N SER A 60 -2.68 -20.54 -11.02
CA SER A 60 -2.01 -21.28 -12.08
C SER A 60 -0.89 -22.17 -11.51
N LEU A 61 -0.07 -21.63 -10.60
CA LEU A 61 1.03 -22.36 -9.96
C LEU A 61 0.55 -23.49 -9.05
N SER A 62 -0.60 -23.36 -8.40
CA SER A 62 -1.13 -24.41 -7.52
C SER A 62 -1.48 -25.69 -8.28
N GLU A 63 -2.09 -25.55 -9.48
CA GLU A 63 -2.35 -26.65 -10.39
C GLU A 63 -1.06 -27.37 -10.82
N PHE A 64 0.04 -26.62 -10.97
CA PHE A 64 1.36 -27.20 -11.24
C PHE A 64 2.00 -27.83 -10.01
N LYS A 65 1.81 -27.28 -8.81
CA LYS A 65 2.39 -27.79 -7.56
C LYS A 65 1.90 -29.19 -7.23
N GLU A 66 0.62 -29.49 -7.52
CA GLU A 66 0.06 -30.84 -7.38
C GLU A 66 0.69 -31.85 -8.35
N LYS A 67 0.95 -31.43 -9.60
CA LYS A 67 1.63 -32.26 -10.61
C LYS A 67 3.11 -32.43 -10.28
N TRP A 68 3.77 -31.35 -9.85
CA TRP A 68 5.17 -31.32 -9.43
C TRP A 68 5.46 -32.32 -8.31
N ASN A 69 4.62 -32.38 -7.28
CA ASN A 69 4.81 -33.32 -6.17
C ASN A 69 4.71 -34.79 -6.60
N LYS A 70 4.00 -35.10 -7.69
CA LYS A 70 3.91 -36.45 -8.26
C LYS A 70 5.13 -36.79 -9.14
N ASP A 71 5.71 -35.77 -9.78
CA ASP A 71 6.74 -35.90 -10.82
C ASP A 71 8.15 -35.47 -10.36
N LYS A 72 8.38 -35.24 -9.05
CA LYS A 72 9.64 -34.72 -8.49
C LYS A 72 10.90 -35.46 -8.93
N GLY A 73 10.81 -36.76 -9.22
CA GLY A 73 11.94 -37.59 -9.67
C GLY A 73 12.31 -37.44 -11.15
N ILE A 74 11.59 -36.61 -11.91
CA ILE A 74 11.71 -36.55 -13.37
C ILE A 74 12.54 -35.34 -13.85
N PHE A 75 12.73 -34.33 -13.01
CA PHE A 75 13.51 -33.13 -13.33
C PHE A 75 15.00 -33.37 -13.16
N ASN A 76 15.81 -32.81 -14.07
CA ASN A 76 17.27 -32.82 -13.90
C ASN A 76 17.68 -31.78 -12.83
N SER A 77 18.91 -31.85 -12.32
CA SER A 77 19.33 -30.96 -11.23
C SER A 77 19.35 -29.49 -11.64
N ASP A 78 19.64 -29.18 -12.91
CA ASP A 78 19.71 -27.80 -13.40
C ASP A 78 18.33 -27.13 -13.37
N GLU A 79 17.29 -27.84 -13.80
CA GLU A 79 15.90 -27.38 -13.77
C GLU A 79 15.42 -27.17 -12.33
N GLN A 80 15.77 -28.07 -11.41
CA GLN A 80 15.44 -27.93 -9.99
C GLN A 80 16.14 -26.73 -9.36
N ASN A 81 17.41 -26.49 -9.71
CA ASN A 81 18.18 -25.36 -9.22
C ASN A 81 17.61 -24.03 -9.72
N GLU A 82 17.25 -23.94 -11.00
CA GLU A 82 16.64 -22.72 -11.55
C GLU A 82 15.29 -22.42 -10.90
N ILE A 83 14.42 -23.43 -10.73
CA ILE A 83 13.14 -23.24 -10.04
C ILE A 83 13.35 -22.79 -8.59
N SER A 84 14.30 -23.40 -7.87
CA SER A 84 14.63 -23.02 -6.49
C SER A 84 15.12 -21.58 -6.40
N ARG A 85 16.02 -21.18 -7.30
CA ARG A 85 16.52 -19.80 -7.40
C ARG A 85 15.40 -18.78 -7.64
N ARG A 86 14.40 -19.11 -8.47
CA ARG A 86 13.24 -18.23 -8.71
C ARG A 86 12.36 -18.08 -7.48
N PHE A 87 12.14 -19.15 -6.72
CA PHE A 87 11.42 -19.06 -5.45
C PHE A 87 12.18 -18.21 -4.43
N GLU A 88 13.51 -18.34 -4.35
CA GLU A 88 14.34 -17.49 -3.49
C GLU A 88 14.26 -16.02 -3.89
N GLU A 89 14.31 -15.73 -5.19
CA GLU A 89 14.15 -14.38 -5.74
C GLU A 89 12.79 -13.77 -5.36
N ILE A 90 11.69 -14.50 -5.57
CA ILE A 90 10.34 -14.09 -5.16
C ILE A 90 10.28 -13.86 -3.64
N GLY A 91 10.87 -14.75 -2.84
CA GLY A 91 10.93 -14.61 -1.38
C GLY A 91 11.73 -13.39 -0.92
N SER A 92 12.76 -12.99 -1.66
CA SER A 92 13.48 -11.74 -1.42
C SER A 92 12.62 -10.52 -1.75
N LEU A 93 11.97 -10.51 -2.91
CA LEU A 93 11.09 -9.42 -3.34
C LEU A 93 9.94 -9.20 -2.36
N LEU A 94 9.32 -10.28 -1.87
CA LEU A 94 8.24 -10.21 -0.88
C LEU A 94 8.70 -9.58 0.44
N ARG A 95 9.89 -9.92 0.92
CA ARG A 95 10.45 -9.32 2.14
C ARG A 95 10.67 -7.81 1.97
N SER A 96 11.31 -7.41 0.88
CA SER A 96 11.52 -5.99 0.58
C SER A 96 10.21 -5.23 0.40
N LEU A 97 9.20 -5.86 -0.22
CA LEU A 97 7.88 -5.26 -0.37
C LEU A 97 7.21 -5.03 0.99
N LEU A 98 7.25 -6.01 1.88
CA LEU A 98 6.67 -5.90 3.23
C LEU A 98 7.34 -4.78 4.04
N GLU A 99 8.66 -4.65 3.96
CA GLU A 99 9.41 -3.57 4.61
C GLU A 99 8.94 -2.20 4.12
N ILE A 100 8.83 -1.99 2.81
CA ILE A 100 8.37 -0.71 2.25
C ILE A 100 6.90 -0.44 2.59
N GLU A 101 6.02 -1.44 2.54
CA GLU A 101 4.61 -1.26 2.94
C GLU A 101 4.50 -0.85 4.41
N GLN A 102 5.32 -1.43 5.28
CA GLN A 102 5.34 -1.08 6.69
C GLN A 102 5.79 0.38 6.90
N GLU A 103 6.80 0.84 6.15
CA GLU A 103 7.21 2.25 6.15
C GLU A 103 6.06 3.17 5.70
N CYS A 104 5.36 2.81 4.61
CA CYS A 104 4.21 3.57 4.11
C CYS A 104 3.09 3.69 5.16
N ILE A 105 2.77 2.60 5.85
CA ILE A 105 1.77 2.57 6.92
C ILE A 105 2.19 3.48 8.07
N MET A 106 3.45 3.42 8.49
CA MET A 106 3.97 4.28 9.56
C MET A 106 3.87 5.77 9.19
N LYS A 107 4.27 6.14 7.97
CA LYS A 107 4.14 7.52 7.46
C LYS A 107 2.68 7.98 7.42
N ALA A 108 1.76 7.11 6.99
CA ALA A 108 0.34 7.43 6.92
C ALA A 108 -0.25 7.71 8.31
N GLU A 109 0.09 6.88 9.30
CA GLU A 109 -0.40 7.06 10.67
C GLU A 109 0.19 8.31 11.32
N GLN A 110 1.45 8.63 11.04
CA GLN A 110 2.07 9.90 11.48
C GLN A 110 1.32 11.11 10.89
N ALA A 111 1.10 11.14 9.58
CA ALA A 111 0.38 12.23 8.90
C ALA A 111 -1.05 12.41 9.46
N LYS A 112 -1.74 11.31 9.75
CA LYS A 112 -3.06 11.32 10.40
C LYS A 112 -3.00 11.94 11.80
N GLN A 113 -2.00 11.61 12.61
CA GLN A 113 -1.83 12.20 13.94
C GLN A 113 -1.53 13.70 13.88
N GLU A 114 -0.69 14.13 12.94
CA GLU A 114 -0.36 15.54 12.71
C GLU A 114 -1.60 16.33 12.27
N ASN A 115 -2.34 15.83 11.28
CA ASN A 115 -3.60 16.42 10.83
C ASN A 115 -4.62 16.54 11.98
N LYS A 116 -4.72 15.53 12.85
CA LYS A 116 -5.59 15.59 14.04
C LYS A 116 -5.17 16.68 15.02
N LYS A 117 -3.86 16.94 15.19
CA LYS A 117 -3.35 18.03 16.03
C LYS A 117 -3.67 19.40 15.42
N GLU A 118 -3.47 19.56 14.11
CA GLU A 118 -3.78 20.80 13.40
C GLU A 118 -5.28 21.12 13.41
N MET A 119 -6.15 20.13 13.17
CA MET A 119 -7.60 20.31 13.28
C MET A 119 -8.03 20.76 14.68
N LYS A 120 -7.40 20.23 15.75
CA LYS A 120 -7.66 20.69 17.12
C LYS A 120 -7.25 22.15 17.31
N LYS A 121 -6.10 22.58 16.80
CA LYS A 121 -5.65 23.98 16.88
C LYS A 121 -6.64 24.92 16.18
N VAL A 122 -7.05 24.58 14.96
CA VAL A 122 -8.03 25.37 14.19
C VAL A 122 -9.36 25.47 14.95
N ASN A 123 -9.84 24.37 15.53
CA ASN A 123 -11.08 24.36 16.30
C ASN A 123 -11.00 25.20 17.58
N ILE A 124 -9.86 25.19 18.28
CA ILE A 124 -9.61 26.06 19.44
C ILE A 124 -9.58 27.53 19.00
N GLY A 125 -8.89 27.86 17.91
CA GLY A 125 -8.85 29.21 17.35
C GLY A 125 -10.23 29.75 16.96
N LYS A 126 -11.06 28.93 16.30
CA LYS A 126 -12.46 29.27 15.98
C LYS A 126 -13.30 29.53 17.24
N LYS A 127 -13.15 28.70 18.28
CA LYS A 127 -13.83 28.91 19.58
C LYS A 127 -13.36 30.20 20.28
N ALA A 128 -12.05 30.48 20.25
CA ALA A 128 -11.50 31.71 20.82
C ALA A 128 -12.05 32.95 20.10
N LEU A 129 -12.01 33.00 18.77
CA LEU A 129 -12.57 34.09 17.97
C LEU A 129 -14.07 34.28 18.22
N GLY A 130 -14.84 33.20 18.28
CA GLY A 130 -16.28 33.26 18.61
C GLY A 130 -16.56 33.84 20.01
N SER A 131 -15.66 33.61 20.97
CA SER A 131 -15.77 34.13 22.34
C SER A 131 -15.50 35.64 22.42
N TYR A 132 -14.54 36.13 21.63
CA TYR A 132 -14.26 37.56 21.50
C TYR A 132 -15.36 38.31 20.72
N SER A 133 -15.92 37.69 19.67
CA SER A 133 -17.01 38.29 18.90
C SER A 133 -18.33 38.41 19.70
N ARG A 134 -18.60 37.49 20.63
CA ARG A 134 -19.77 37.59 21.53
C ARG A 134 -19.61 38.65 22.62
N ARG A 135 -18.39 38.84 23.15
CA ARG A 135 -18.12 39.86 24.20
C ARG A 135 -18.12 41.30 23.66
N SER A 136 -17.80 41.51 22.38
CA SER A 136 -17.89 42.83 21.74
C SER A 136 -19.34 43.22 21.39
N ALA A 137 -20.19 42.25 21.06
CA ALA A 137 -21.63 42.49 20.81
C ALA A 137 -22.42 42.83 22.09
N SER A 138 -22.01 42.35 23.27
CA SER A 138 -22.75 42.56 24.52
C SER A 138 -22.41 43.86 25.27
N ARG A 139 -21.58 44.76 24.72
CA ARG A 139 -21.21 46.05 25.36
C ARG A 139 -21.96 47.28 24.82
N LYS A 140 -22.84 47.15 23.83
CA LYS A 140 -23.74 48.22 23.37
C LYS A 140 -25.20 47.81 23.58
N SER A 141 -25.72 47.97 24.80
CA SER A 141 -27.15 48.20 25.07
C SER A 141 -27.38 48.12 26.59
N LYS A 142 -27.01 49.17 27.33
CA LYS A 142 -27.49 49.37 28.72
C LYS A 142 -27.42 50.81 29.21
N PHE A 143 -27.32 51.76 28.29
CA PHE A 143 -27.47 53.19 28.59
C PHE A 143 -28.33 53.81 27.51
N MET A 144 -29.63 53.86 27.75
CA MET A 144 -30.54 54.97 27.46
C MET A 144 -31.96 54.45 27.60
N ASP A 145 -32.50 54.57 28.81
CA ASP A 145 -33.85 55.07 29.03
C ASP A 145 -34.00 55.43 30.51
N LYS A 146 -33.52 56.63 30.80
CA LYS A 146 -33.97 57.42 31.94
C LYS A 146 -34.14 58.83 31.43
N ARG A 147 -35.38 59.21 31.11
CA ARG A 147 -36.03 60.51 31.37
C ARG A 147 -37.17 60.73 30.38
N GLY A 148 -38.31 61.17 30.91
CA GLY A 148 -39.47 61.66 30.18
C GLY A 148 -40.75 61.25 30.88
#